data_AF-A0A127SX54-F1
#
_entry.id   AF-A0A127SX54-F1
#
_cell.length_a   1.000
_cell.length_b   1.000
_cell.length_c   1.000
_cell.angle_alpha   90.00
_cell.angle_beta   90.00
_cell.angle_gamma   90.00
#
_symmetry.space_group_name_H-M   'P 1'
#
loop_
_entity.id
_entity.type
_entity.pdbx_description
1 polymer ?
#
loop_
_entity_poly.entity_id
_entity_poly.type
_entity_poly.pdbx_seq_one_letter_code
_entity_poly.pdbx_strand_id
1 'polypeptide(L)'
;FYGSIKASNISIGVVCFSLVSFFTAFLEPWINRHRISVKEVLFSLLTLLGIALIFHLDTRYRQGILLGITSSVLAALFTITNKKVAAGHDASTMLLYEMSGGFVGLSCLLPFYLRYFPVETIFPDVSDLIYLILLASVCTIGLYLLQIQVLKVVSAFTVNLTYNLEPVYSIILAMLFFHEARELNGAFYIGLGL
;
A
#
# COMPACT_ATOMS: atom_id res chain seq x y z
N PHE A 1 -0.58 7.20 -3.45
CA PHE A 1 0.14 7.07 -2.17
C PHE A 1 1.15 8.19 -1.95
N TYR A 2 2.31 8.24 -2.61
CA TYR A 2 3.31 9.30 -2.36
C TYR A 2 2.78 10.73 -2.53
N GLY A 3 1.93 10.99 -3.53
CA GLY A 3 1.27 12.29 -3.69
C GLY A 3 0.36 12.66 -2.52
N SER A 4 -0.29 11.67 -1.89
CA SER A 4 -1.10 11.87 -0.68
C SER A 4 -0.23 12.28 0.49
N ILE A 5 0.89 11.58 0.71
CA ILE A 5 1.86 11.92 1.77
C ILE A 5 2.40 13.33 1.57
N LYS A 6 2.82 13.68 0.34
CA LYS A 6 3.34 15.03 0.03
C LYS A 6 2.29 16.14 0.23
N ALA A 7 1.02 15.88 -0.09
CA ALA A 7 -0.06 16.84 0.09
C ALA A 7 -0.65 16.84 1.51
N SER A 8 -0.20 15.94 2.40
CA SER A 8 -0.69 15.81 3.77
C SER A 8 0.41 15.41 4.74
N ASN A 9 0.41 14.16 5.21
CA ASN A 9 1.46 13.58 6.04
C ASN A 9 1.45 12.05 5.92
N ILE A 10 2.44 11.41 6.54
CA ILE A 10 2.62 9.94 6.52
C ILE A 10 1.40 9.24 7.13
N SER A 11 0.90 9.73 8.26
CA SER A 11 -0.26 9.16 8.97
C SER A 11 -1.50 9.07 8.08
N ILE A 12 -1.83 10.14 7.35
CA ILE A 12 -2.97 10.16 6.43
C ILE A 12 -2.74 9.22 5.25
N GLY A 13 -1.51 9.11 4.76
CA GLY A 13 -1.13 8.14 3.74
C GLY A 13 -1.44 6.71 4.20
N VAL A 14 -1.05 6.35 5.42
CA VAL A 14 -1.29 5.04 6.03
C VAL A 14 -2.78 4.77 6.26
N VAL A 15 -3.53 5.75 6.79
CA VAL A 15 -4.99 5.64 6.95
C VAL A 15 -5.67 5.45 5.60
N CYS A 16 -5.24 6.16 4.56
CA CYS A 16 -5.79 5.96 3.23
C CYS A 16 -5.42 4.57 2.70
N PHE A 17 -4.19 4.10 2.93
CA PHE A 17 -3.76 2.78 2.49
C PHE A 17 -4.60 1.66 3.14
N SER A 18 -5.10 1.85 4.36
CA SER A 18 -5.98 0.86 4.96
C SER A 18 -7.33 0.68 4.26
N LEU A 19 -7.76 1.69 3.49
CA LEU A 19 -8.92 1.59 2.60
C LEU A 19 -8.70 0.60 1.44
N VAL A 20 -7.47 0.14 1.18
CA VAL A 20 -7.22 -0.88 0.17
C VAL A 20 -7.98 -2.16 0.50
N SER A 21 -7.93 -2.67 1.74
CA SER A 21 -8.68 -3.89 2.12
C SER A 21 -10.19 -3.66 2.06
N PHE A 22 -10.66 -2.47 2.46
CA PHE A 22 -12.06 -2.05 2.34
C PHE A 22 -12.53 -2.09 0.88
N PHE A 23 -11.85 -1.39 -0.03
CA PHE A 23 -12.21 -1.41 -1.44
C PHE A 23 -12.07 -2.81 -2.05
N THR A 24 -11.09 -3.60 -1.61
CA THR A 24 -10.94 -4.99 -2.07
C THR A 24 -12.15 -5.84 -1.71
N ALA A 25 -12.69 -5.71 -0.50
CA ALA A 25 -13.88 -6.47 -0.06
C ALA A 25 -15.13 -6.21 -0.93
N PHE A 26 -15.23 -5.04 -1.57
CA PHE A 26 -16.32 -4.71 -2.50
C PHE A 26 -15.98 -5.00 -3.96
N LEU A 27 -14.78 -4.62 -4.41
CA LEU A 27 -14.34 -4.75 -5.80
C LEU A 27 -14.05 -6.20 -6.19
N GLU A 28 -13.49 -7.02 -5.29
CA GLU A 28 -13.16 -8.42 -5.59
C GLU A 28 -14.42 -9.24 -5.93
N PRO A 29 -15.50 -9.22 -5.12
CA PRO A 29 -16.75 -9.89 -5.47
C PRO A 29 -17.42 -9.31 -6.72
N TRP A 30 -17.34 -7.99 -6.91
CA TRP A 30 -17.95 -7.32 -8.06
C TRP A 30 -17.29 -7.71 -9.39
N ILE A 31 -15.95 -7.72 -9.44
CA ILE A 31 -15.17 -8.06 -10.63
C ILE A 31 -15.24 -9.57 -10.92
N ASN A 32 -15.16 -10.40 -9.88
CA ASN A 32 -15.17 -11.86 -10.01
C ASN A 32 -16.58 -12.47 -9.98
N ARG A 33 -17.63 -11.64 -9.90
CA ARG A 33 -19.06 -12.03 -9.87
C ARG A 33 -19.40 -13.07 -8.80
N HIS A 34 -18.80 -12.94 -7.62
CA HIS A 34 -19.15 -13.73 -6.43
C HIS A 34 -19.94 -12.89 -5.43
N ARG A 35 -20.50 -13.54 -4.39
CA ARG A 35 -21.24 -12.83 -3.34
C ARG A 35 -20.27 -12.07 -2.44
N ILE A 36 -20.66 -10.86 -2.04
CA ILE A 36 -19.92 -10.06 -1.05
C ILE A 36 -19.90 -10.83 0.28
N SER A 37 -18.71 -11.03 0.83
CA SER A 37 -18.54 -11.63 2.14
C SER A 37 -18.77 -10.58 3.22
N VAL A 38 -19.87 -10.73 3.98
CA VAL A 38 -20.17 -9.83 5.11
C VAL A 38 -19.03 -9.81 6.13
N LYS A 39 -18.31 -10.92 6.29
CA LYS A 39 -17.16 -11.03 7.19
C LYS A 39 -16.00 -10.12 6.75
N GLU A 40 -15.68 -10.10 5.45
CA GLU A 40 -14.59 -9.27 4.92
C GLU A 40 -14.90 -7.78 5.01
N VAL A 41 -16.15 -7.40 4.74
CA VAL A 41 -16.63 -6.02 4.92
C VAL A 41 -16.56 -5.62 6.39
N LEU A 42 -16.97 -6.50 7.31
CA LEU A 42 -16.91 -6.22 8.74
C LEU A 42 -15.46 -6.05 9.23
N PHE A 43 -14.56 -6.95 8.85
CA PHE A 43 -13.14 -6.86 9.24
C PHE A 43 -12.44 -5.64 8.64
N SER A 44 -12.73 -5.28 7.39
CA SER A 44 -12.16 -4.07 6.80
C SER A 44 -12.68 -2.78 7.46
N LEU A 45 -13.97 -2.74 7.82
CA LEU A 45 -14.51 -1.59 8.56
C LEU A 45 -13.90 -1.48 9.96
N LEU A 46 -13.70 -2.62 10.64
CA LEU A 46 -13.10 -2.68 11.97
C LEU A 46 -11.65 -2.20 11.95
N THR A 47 -10.84 -2.66 10.99
CA THR A 47 -9.46 -2.16 10.82
C THR A 47 -9.41 -0.69 10.42
N LEU A 48 -10.34 -0.21 9.60
CA LEU A 48 -10.43 1.21 9.25
C LEU A 48 -10.73 2.06 10.50
N LEU A 49 -11.64 1.61 11.36
CA LEU A 49 -11.95 2.29 12.63
C LEU A 49 -10.76 2.28 13.58
N GLY A 50 -10.08 1.15 13.76
CA GLY A 50 -8.89 1.06 14.60
C GLY A 50 -7.79 2.04 14.16
N ILE A 51 -7.50 2.06 12.86
CA ILE A 51 -6.49 2.96 12.29
C ILE A 51 -6.93 4.43 12.38
N ALA A 52 -8.21 4.76 12.19
CA ALA A 52 -8.73 6.11 12.34
C ALA A 52 -8.73 6.61 13.80
N LEU A 53 -8.83 5.71 14.79
CA LEU A 53 -8.70 6.06 16.20
C LEU A 53 -7.25 6.32 16.61
N ILE A 54 -6.31 5.54 16.06
CA ILE A 54 -4.87 5.73 16.28
C ILE A 54 -4.40 7.05 15.65
N PHE A 55 -4.82 7.32 14.42
CA PHE A 55 -4.39 8.49 13.66
C PHE A 55 -5.51 9.54 13.56
N HIS A 56 -5.35 10.65 14.28
CA HIS A 56 -6.30 11.76 14.20
C HIS A 56 -6.32 12.37 12.79
N LEU A 57 -7.46 12.24 12.11
CA LEU A 57 -7.69 12.79 10.78
C LEU A 57 -8.02 14.29 10.87
N ASP A 58 -7.06 15.13 10.49
CA ASP A 58 -7.30 16.57 10.34
C ASP A 58 -7.90 16.88 8.95
N THR A 59 -9.08 17.49 8.95
CA THR A 59 -9.85 17.85 7.74
C THR A 59 -9.13 18.87 6.84
N ARG A 60 -8.10 19.55 7.34
CA ARG A 60 -7.25 20.48 6.57
C ARG A 60 -6.55 19.80 5.38
N TYR A 61 -6.35 18.49 5.45
CA TYR A 61 -5.62 17.70 4.44
C TYR A 61 -6.49 17.09 3.33
N ARG A 62 -7.62 17.72 3.01
CA ARG A 62 -8.61 17.20 2.04
C ARG A 62 -8.01 16.75 0.71
N GLN A 63 -7.02 17.48 0.17
CA GLN A 63 -6.35 17.11 -1.08
C GLN A 63 -5.54 15.81 -0.94
N GLY A 64 -4.78 15.67 0.16
CA GLY A 64 -4.05 14.44 0.46
C GLY A 64 -4.98 13.25 0.65
N ILE A 65 -6.11 13.43 1.34
CA ILE A 65 -7.11 12.38 1.54
C ILE A 65 -7.68 11.92 0.19
N LEU A 66 -8.05 12.84 -0.70
CA LEU A 66 -8.58 12.49 -2.03
C LEU A 66 -7.57 11.67 -2.83
N LEU A 67 -6.31 12.12 -2.91
CA LEU A 67 -5.24 11.39 -3.59
C LEU A 67 -4.97 10.02 -2.94
N GLY A 68 -5.12 9.93 -1.63
CA GLY A 68 -5.00 8.69 -0.86
C GLY A 68 -6.06 7.69 -1.26
N ILE A 69 -7.34 8.08 -1.15
CA ILE A 69 -8.51 7.27 -1.54
C ILE A 69 -8.38 6.78 -2.99
N THR A 70 -8.07 7.68 -3.93
CA THR A 70 -7.89 7.29 -5.33
C THR A 70 -6.78 6.25 -5.48
N SER A 71 -5.66 6.42 -4.79
CA SER A 71 -4.58 5.43 -4.85
C SER A 71 -4.94 4.09 -4.22
N SER A 72 -5.78 4.08 -3.18
CA SER A 72 -6.23 2.84 -2.54
C SER A 72 -7.19 2.06 -3.42
N VAL A 73 -8.06 2.74 -4.17
CA VAL A 73 -8.89 2.11 -5.20
C VAL A 73 -8.02 1.48 -6.29
N LEU A 74 -7.03 2.22 -6.80
CA LEU A 74 -6.12 1.71 -7.82
C LEU A 74 -5.28 0.52 -7.32
N ALA A 75 -4.79 0.58 -6.08
CA ALA A 75 -4.05 -0.51 -5.45
C ALA A 75 -4.94 -1.75 -5.25
N ALA A 76 -6.19 -1.59 -4.80
CA ALA A 76 -7.13 -2.70 -4.70
C ALA A 76 -7.40 -3.35 -6.07
N LEU A 77 -7.63 -2.54 -7.11
CA LEU A 77 -7.80 -3.02 -8.48
C LEU A 77 -6.56 -3.75 -8.99
N PHE A 78 -5.36 -3.22 -8.71
CA PHE A 78 -4.10 -3.86 -9.06
C PHE A 78 -4.02 -5.23 -8.40
N THR A 79 -4.17 -5.34 -7.07
CA THR A 79 -4.08 -6.63 -6.35
C THR A 79 -5.10 -7.65 -6.84
N ILE A 80 -6.35 -7.24 -7.11
CA ILE A 80 -7.41 -8.14 -7.62
C ILE A 80 -7.07 -8.64 -9.02
N THR A 81 -6.65 -7.74 -9.90
CA THR A 81 -6.28 -8.08 -11.29
C THR A 81 -5.05 -8.97 -11.29
N ASN A 82 -4.08 -8.65 -10.44
CA ASN A 82 -2.85 -9.41 -10.25
C ASN A 82 -3.18 -10.85 -9.86
N LYS A 83 -3.95 -11.05 -8.78
CA LYS A 83 -4.43 -12.38 -8.38
C LYS A 83 -5.09 -13.17 -9.51
N LYS A 84 -5.94 -12.51 -10.30
CA LYS A 84 -6.65 -13.15 -11.42
C LYS A 84 -5.71 -13.62 -12.54
N VAL A 85 -4.71 -12.81 -12.89
CA VAL A 85 -3.73 -13.14 -13.95
C VAL A 85 -2.68 -14.14 -13.45
N ALA A 86 -2.25 -14.00 -12.19
CA ALA A 86 -1.27 -14.85 -11.52
C ALA A 86 -1.71 -16.33 -11.46
N ALA A 87 -3.01 -16.59 -11.39
CA ALA A 87 -3.54 -17.95 -11.36
C ALA A 87 -3.17 -18.80 -12.61
N GLY A 88 -2.88 -18.17 -13.75
CA GLY A 88 -2.57 -18.85 -15.01
C GLY A 88 -1.11 -18.77 -15.47
N HIS A 89 -0.24 -18.06 -14.74
CA HIS A 89 1.13 -17.76 -15.20
C HIS A 89 2.16 -17.89 -14.09
N ASP A 90 3.41 -18.18 -14.44
CA ASP A 90 4.51 -18.17 -13.48
C ASP A 90 4.76 -16.77 -12.90
N ALA A 91 5.10 -16.70 -11.61
CA ALA A 91 5.30 -15.44 -10.90
C ALA A 91 6.42 -14.61 -11.52
N SER A 92 7.50 -15.25 -11.99
CA SER A 92 8.62 -14.59 -12.65
C SER A 92 8.21 -13.93 -13.97
N THR A 93 7.40 -14.61 -14.78
CA THR A 93 6.90 -14.07 -16.06
C THR A 93 6.00 -12.89 -15.81
N MET A 94 5.11 -13.01 -14.82
CA MET A 94 4.21 -11.93 -14.42
C MET A 94 4.98 -10.69 -13.96
N LEU A 95 5.97 -10.87 -13.07
CA LEU A 95 6.78 -9.79 -12.57
C LEU A 95 7.59 -9.11 -13.69
N LEU A 96 8.10 -9.87 -14.65
CA LEU A 96 8.80 -9.32 -15.81
C LEU A 96 7.89 -8.37 -16.60
N TYR A 97 6.63 -8.76 -16.84
CA TYR A 97 5.65 -7.91 -17.52
C TYR A 97 5.27 -6.67 -16.68
N GLU A 98 5.14 -6.81 -15.37
CA GLU A 98 4.85 -5.69 -14.47
C GLU A 98 5.99 -4.67 -14.44
N MET A 99 7.22 -5.14 -14.27
CA MET A 99 8.40 -4.27 -14.21
C MET A 99 8.69 -3.62 -15.56
N SER A 100 8.55 -4.35 -16.67
CA SER A 100 8.72 -3.78 -18.02
C SER A 100 7.62 -2.79 -18.36
N GLY A 101 6.36 -3.11 -18.05
CA GLY A 101 5.23 -2.20 -18.22
C GLY A 101 5.39 -0.93 -17.38
N GLY A 102 5.82 -1.06 -16.12
CA GLY A 102 6.13 0.05 -15.23
C GLY A 102 7.28 0.91 -15.77
N PHE A 103 8.36 0.28 -16.25
CA PHE A 103 9.49 0.98 -16.86
C PHE A 103 9.08 1.79 -18.09
N VAL A 104 8.35 1.17 -19.02
CA VAL A 104 7.87 1.86 -20.24
C VAL A 104 6.90 2.98 -19.88
N GLY A 105 5.92 2.70 -19.01
CA GLY A 105 4.92 3.69 -18.58
C GLY A 105 5.54 4.89 -17.88
N LEU A 106 6.46 4.67 -16.95
CA LEU A 106 7.18 5.74 -16.27
C LEU A 106 8.11 6.51 -17.21
N SER A 107 8.79 5.82 -18.14
CA SER A 107 9.64 6.47 -19.15
C SER A 107 8.84 7.40 -20.06
N CYS A 108 7.63 7.00 -20.47
CA CYS A 108 6.73 7.85 -21.26
C CYS A 108 6.19 9.05 -20.46
N LEU A 109 5.98 8.90 -19.15
CA LEU A 109 5.50 9.97 -18.26
C LEU A 109 6.61 10.93 -17.82
N LEU A 110 7.87 10.48 -17.78
CA LEU A 110 9.03 11.24 -17.34
C LEU A 110 9.17 12.63 -18.00
N PRO A 111 9.06 12.81 -19.33
CA PRO A 111 9.20 14.14 -19.94
C PRO A 111 8.11 15.12 -19.47
N PHE A 112 6.89 14.63 -19.25
CA PHE A 112 5.82 15.47 -18.70
C PHE A 112 6.09 15.84 -17.25
N TYR A 113 6.61 14.91 -16.45
CA TYR A 113 6.96 15.18 -15.05
C TYR A 113 8.07 16.23 -14.94
N LEU A 114 9.14 16.10 -15.73
CA LEU A 114 10.28 17.03 -15.74
C LEU A 114 9.90 18.44 -16.20
N ARG A 115 8.81 18.59 -16.96
CA ARG A 115 8.28 19.91 -17.35
C ARG A 115 7.74 20.71 -16.16
N TYR A 116 7.16 20.03 -15.17
CA TYR A 116 6.61 20.66 -13.96
C TYR A 116 7.62 20.68 -12.80
N PHE A 117 8.48 19.67 -12.70
CA PHE A 117 9.50 19.53 -11.65
C PHE A 117 10.88 19.34 -12.28
N PRO A 118 11.53 20.42 -12.74
CA PRO A 118 12.86 20.32 -13.33
C PRO A 118 13.89 19.91 -12.27
N VAL A 119 14.83 19.05 -12.68
CA VAL A 119 15.96 18.60 -11.86
C VAL A 119 17.26 18.91 -12.59
N GLU A 120 18.34 19.16 -11.83
CA GLU A 120 19.64 19.54 -12.40
C GLU A 120 20.33 18.37 -13.12
N THR A 121 20.21 17.15 -12.58
CA THR A 121 20.77 15.93 -13.17
C THR A 121 19.75 14.79 -13.12
N ILE A 122 19.73 14.00 -14.20
CA ILE A 122 18.88 12.79 -14.31
C ILE A 122 19.66 11.55 -13.86
N PHE A 123 21.00 11.61 -13.95
CA PHE A 123 21.86 10.49 -13.58
C PHE A 123 22.17 10.53 -12.08
N PRO A 124 21.91 9.43 -11.35
CA PRO A 124 22.28 9.32 -9.94
C PRO A 124 23.80 9.21 -9.80
N ASP A 125 24.30 9.59 -8.62
CA ASP A 125 25.69 9.34 -8.25
C ASP A 125 25.97 7.83 -8.09
N VAL A 126 27.25 7.43 -8.06
CA VAL A 126 27.66 6.03 -7.90
C VAL A 126 27.12 5.43 -6.60
N SER A 127 27.13 6.18 -5.50
CA SER A 127 26.55 5.70 -4.23
C SER A 127 25.04 5.46 -4.33
N ASP A 128 24.31 6.37 -4.95
CA ASP A 128 22.87 6.24 -5.18
C ASP A 128 22.57 5.06 -6.11
N LEU A 129 23.41 4.81 -7.11
CA LEU A 129 23.27 3.67 -8.01
C LEU A 129 23.38 2.33 -7.25
N ILE A 130 24.32 2.22 -6.32
CA ILE A 130 24.48 1.01 -5.49
C ILE A 130 23.22 0.80 -4.63
N TYR A 131 22.72 1.86 -3.99
CA TYR A 131 21.49 1.77 -3.19
C TYR A 131 20.28 1.42 -4.05
N LEU A 132 20.17 1.97 -5.25
CA LEU A 132 19.09 1.65 -6.19
C LEU A 132 19.13 0.18 -6.62
N ILE A 133 20.31 -0.37 -6.94
CA ILE A 133 20.46 -1.78 -7.32
C ILE A 133 20.05 -2.69 -6.15
N LEU A 134 20.49 -2.38 -4.93
CA LEU A 134 20.14 -3.16 -3.74
C LEU A 134 18.63 -3.14 -3.48
N LEU A 135 18.02 -1.94 -3.55
CA LEU A 135 16.59 -1.75 -3.34
C LEU A 135 15.74 -2.41 -4.43
N ALA A 136 16.16 -2.31 -5.70
CA ALA A 136 15.46 -2.90 -6.83
C ALA A 136 15.53 -4.43 -6.82
N SER A 137 16.67 -5.01 -6.46
CA SER A 137 16.83 -6.47 -6.44
C SER A 137 16.12 -7.12 -5.25
N VAL A 138 16.51 -6.77 -4.03
CA VAL A 138 16.01 -7.45 -2.83
C VAL A 138 14.64 -6.94 -2.44
N CYS A 139 14.51 -5.64 -2.24
CA CYS A 139 13.28 -5.04 -1.70
C CYS A 139 12.15 -4.93 -2.73
N THR A 140 12.46 -4.94 -4.02
CA THR A 140 11.45 -4.89 -5.07
C THR A 140 11.25 -6.26 -5.69
N ILE A 141 12.18 -6.74 -6.53
CA ILE A 141 11.99 -7.99 -7.28
C ILE A 141 11.75 -9.17 -6.34
N GLY A 142 12.58 -9.35 -5.31
CA GLY A 142 12.45 -10.44 -4.35
C GLY A 142 11.10 -10.44 -3.62
N LEU A 143 10.71 -9.30 -3.04
CA LEU A 143 9.45 -9.19 -2.30
C LEU A 143 8.21 -9.29 -3.20
N TYR A 144 8.24 -8.73 -4.42
CA TYR A 144 7.12 -8.86 -5.36
C TYR A 144 6.96 -10.31 -5.86
N LEU A 145 8.05 -11.05 -6.10
CA LEU A 145 7.95 -12.48 -6.43
C LEU A 145 7.22 -13.24 -5.32
N LEU A 146 7.60 -13.01 -4.06
CA LEU A 146 6.94 -13.63 -2.91
C LEU A 146 5.48 -13.18 -2.80
N GLN A 147 5.19 -11.90 -3.01
CA GLN A 147 3.83 -11.37 -3.00
C GLN A 147 2.94 -12.06 -4.05
N ILE A 148 3.40 -12.18 -5.29
CA ILE A 148 2.66 -12.85 -6.37
C ILE A 148 2.44 -14.33 -6.03
N GLN A 149 3.44 -15.01 -5.46
CA GLN A 149 3.29 -16.39 -5.01
C GLN A 149 2.23 -16.53 -3.90
N VAL A 150 2.21 -15.61 -2.93
CA VAL A 150 1.20 -15.59 -1.87
C VAL A 150 -0.20 -15.35 -2.46
N LEU A 151 -0.35 -14.45 -3.43
CA LEU A 151 -1.63 -14.16 -4.08
C LEU A 151 -2.22 -15.37 -4.83
N LYS A 152 -1.41 -16.38 -5.18
CA LYS A 152 -1.91 -17.62 -5.79
C LYS A 152 -2.64 -18.54 -4.80
N VAL A 153 -2.31 -18.44 -3.51
CA VAL A 153 -2.84 -19.33 -2.46
C VAL A 153 -3.69 -18.60 -1.42
N VAL A 154 -3.55 -17.28 -1.31
CA VAL A 154 -4.29 -16.41 -0.37
C VAL A 154 -5.16 -15.42 -1.15
N SER A 155 -6.29 -15.01 -0.57
CA SER A 155 -7.16 -14.00 -1.19
C SER A 155 -6.52 -12.61 -1.23
N ALA A 156 -6.92 -11.80 -2.22
CA ALA A 156 -6.45 -10.41 -2.32
C ALA A 156 -6.86 -9.61 -1.07
N PHE A 157 -8.07 -9.85 -0.56
CA PHE A 157 -8.53 -9.29 0.71
C PHE A 157 -7.57 -9.58 1.88
N THR A 158 -7.21 -10.85 2.10
CA THR A 158 -6.37 -11.23 3.23
C THR A 158 -4.97 -10.63 3.13
N VAL A 159 -4.37 -10.62 1.92
CA VAL A 159 -3.06 -9.98 1.71
C VAL A 159 -3.13 -8.48 2.04
N ASN A 160 -4.15 -7.79 1.53
CA ASN A 160 -4.33 -6.36 1.79
C ASN A 160 -4.64 -6.08 3.28
N LEU A 161 -5.36 -6.98 3.95
CA LEU A 161 -5.62 -6.89 5.38
C LEU A 161 -4.33 -7.03 6.21
N THR A 162 -3.41 -7.90 5.83
CA THR A 162 -2.11 -8.04 6.51
C THR A 162 -1.30 -6.75 6.45
N TYR A 163 -1.36 -5.99 5.35
CA TYR A 163 -0.68 -4.70 5.29
C TYR A 163 -1.26 -3.66 6.24
N ASN A 164 -2.55 -3.74 6.57
CA ASN A 164 -3.15 -2.85 7.58
C ASN A 164 -2.57 -3.10 8.98
N LEU A 165 -1.92 -4.22 9.21
CA LEU A 165 -1.27 -4.55 10.48
C LEU A 165 0.15 -4.00 10.59
N GLU A 166 0.75 -3.54 9.48
CA GLU A 166 2.09 -2.95 9.48
C GLU A 166 2.24 -1.82 10.53
N PRO A 167 1.33 -0.82 10.61
CA PRO A 167 1.43 0.23 11.61
C PRO A 167 1.34 -0.33 13.04
N VAL A 168 0.47 -1.32 13.25
CA VAL A 168 0.29 -1.96 14.58
C VAL A 168 1.60 -2.61 15.02
N TYR A 169 2.23 -3.40 14.14
CA TYR A 169 3.50 -4.03 14.45
C TYR A 169 4.64 -3.03 14.63
N SER A 170 4.68 -1.97 13.81
CA SER A 170 5.66 -0.89 13.97
C SER A 170 5.54 -0.22 15.33
N ILE A 171 4.31 0.05 15.80
CA ILE A 171 4.11 0.69 17.10
C ILE A 171 4.47 -0.28 18.24
N ILE A 172 4.10 -1.57 18.14
CA ILE A 172 4.49 -2.58 19.13
C ILE A 172 6.02 -2.67 19.23
N LEU A 173 6.72 -2.71 18.08
CA LEU A 173 8.19 -2.67 18.06
C LEU A 173 8.74 -1.40 18.71
N ALA A 174 8.16 -0.23 18.38
CA ALA A 174 8.59 1.02 18.98
C ALA A 174 8.45 1.01 20.51
N MET A 175 7.34 0.49 21.04
CA MET A 175 7.16 0.34 22.49
C MET A 175 8.20 -0.57 23.13
N LEU A 176 8.53 -1.71 22.50
CA LEU A 176 9.47 -2.69 23.03
C LEU A 176 10.91 -2.17 23.05
N PHE A 177 11.34 -1.45 22.01
CA PHE A 177 12.71 -0.98 21.88
C PHE A 177 12.95 0.39 22.53
N PHE A 178 12.00 1.33 22.37
CA PHE A 178 12.16 2.72 22.83
C PHE A 178 11.47 3.02 24.16
N HIS A 179 10.74 2.05 24.74
CA HIS A 179 10.05 2.20 26.04
C HIS A 179 9.05 3.37 26.10
N GLU A 180 8.53 3.82 24.95
CA GLU A 180 7.60 4.95 24.80
C GLU A 180 6.14 4.62 25.21
N ALA A 181 5.90 3.46 25.83
CA ALA A 181 4.57 3.01 26.23
C ALA A 181 3.82 3.95 27.20
N ARG A 182 4.49 4.98 27.75
CA ARG A 182 3.93 5.92 28.75
C ARG A 182 3.20 7.13 28.15
N GLU A 183 3.34 7.41 26.85
CA GLU A 183 2.80 8.62 26.21
C GLU A 183 1.44 8.39 25.52
N LEU A 184 0.86 7.19 25.62
CA LEU A 184 -0.26 6.77 24.76
C LEU A 184 -1.63 6.85 25.46
N ASN A 185 -2.60 7.41 24.75
CA ASN A 185 -3.96 7.72 25.24
C ASN A 185 -4.89 6.48 25.17
N GLY A 186 -5.99 6.44 25.93
CA GLY A 186 -6.92 5.29 25.96
C GLY A 186 -7.50 4.91 24.60
N ALA A 187 -7.73 5.88 23.71
CA ALA A 187 -8.16 5.65 22.32
C ALA A 187 -7.15 4.81 21.50
N PHE A 188 -5.86 4.92 21.83
CA PHE A 188 -4.80 4.15 21.19
C PHE A 188 -4.92 2.66 21.51
N TYR A 189 -5.14 2.31 22.79
CA TYR A 189 -5.31 0.92 23.21
C TYR A 189 -6.58 0.28 22.65
N ILE A 190 -7.67 1.06 22.55
CA ILE A 190 -8.91 0.60 21.91
C ILE A 190 -8.67 0.37 20.41
N GLY A 191 -7.97 1.28 19.73
CA GLY A 191 -7.63 1.13 18.31
C GLY A 191 -6.71 -0.06 18.03
N LEU A 192 -5.81 -0.42 18.96
CA LEU A 192 -4.93 -1.58 18.85
C LEU A 192 -5.65 -2.91 19.13
N GLY A 193 -6.71 -2.90 19.93
CA GLY A 193 -7.52 -4.10 20.23
C GLY A 193 -8.53 -4.47 19.14
N LEU A 194 -8.83 -3.53 18.23
CA LEU A 194 -9.67 -3.71 17.05
C LEU A 194 -8.81 -4.21 15.87
#